data_AF-A0A1Y4VXP7-F1
#
_entry.id   AF-A0A1Y4VXP7-F1
#
_cell.length_a   1.000
_cell.length_b   1.000
_cell.length_c   1.000
_cell.angle_alpha   90.00
_cell.angle_beta   90.00
_cell.angle_gamma   90.00
#
_symmetry.space_group_name_H-M   'P 1'
#
loop_
_entity.id
_entity.type
_entity.pdbx_description
1 polymer ?
#
loop_
_entity_poly.entity_id
_entity_poly.type
_entity_poly.pdbx_seq_one_letter_code
_entity_poly.pdbx_strand_id
1 'polypeptide(L)'
;MHNDQLPTDNREIYECESRYDKKYKRKILRDAIYLFFLFTVTLVLLYMNYIGVLSDVLCIPEKKILMSTKYMYCILSGLLGGTTFSIKYFYRVVARGLWNEDRVYWRFFSPLISISLSLIIACIMIKDVSSSNTIAISTGFLTGYFSDEAVSKMYDVACVLFLTSNNTNNNNNTNNGDDSNE
;
A
#
# COMPACT_ATOMS: atom_id res chain seq x y z
N MET A 1 15.35 37.11 -5.34
CA MET A 1 15.81 35.87 -5.99
C MET A 1 15.56 34.75 -4.99
N HIS A 2 14.53 33.94 -5.26
CA HIS A 2 14.14 32.82 -4.41
C HIS A 2 15.22 31.75 -4.58
N ASN A 3 15.92 31.41 -3.50
CA ASN A 3 16.88 30.32 -3.50
C ASN A 3 16.10 29.01 -3.59
N ASP A 4 15.94 28.51 -4.81
CA ASP A 4 15.52 27.14 -5.06
C ASP A 4 16.62 26.21 -4.51
N GLN A 5 16.47 25.82 -3.24
CA GLN A 5 17.23 24.74 -2.63
C GLN A 5 16.82 23.44 -3.33
N LEU A 6 17.48 23.16 -4.46
CA LEU A 6 17.50 21.82 -5.03
C LEU A 6 17.90 20.85 -3.90
N PRO A 7 17.15 19.76 -3.66
CA PRO A 7 17.44 18.79 -2.61
C PRO A 7 18.64 17.95 -3.06
N THR A 8 19.80 18.59 -3.07
CA THR A 8 21.09 17.99 -3.39
C THR A 8 21.60 17.44 -2.08
N ASP A 9 21.19 16.20 -1.79
CA ASP A 9 21.80 15.34 -0.78
C ASP A 9 23.33 15.45 -0.96
N ASN A 10 24.04 15.93 0.06
CA ASN A 10 25.46 16.31 0.07
C ASN A 10 26.35 15.42 -0.83
N ARG A 11 26.39 15.71 -2.13
CA ARG A 11 27.18 14.99 -3.14
C ARG A 11 28.17 15.97 -3.71
N GLU A 12 29.43 15.58 -3.72
CA GLU A 12 30.40 16.32 -4.52
C GLU A 12 30.00 16.17 -6.00
N ILE A 13 30.01 17.30 -6.72
CA ILE A 13 29.80 17.31 -8.16
C ILE A 13 30.88 16.38 -8.74
N TYR A 14 30.48 15.40 -9.57
CA TYR A 14 31.32 14.36 -10.19
C TYR A 14 31.58 13.05 -9.39
N GLU A 15 31.05 12.85 -8.18
CA GLU A 15 31.06 11.52 -7.54
C GLU A 15 30.05 10.57 -8.24
N CYS A 16 30.55 9.78 -9.19
CA CYS A 16 29.78 8.76 -9.92
C CYS A 16 29.85 7.35 -9.27
N GLU A 17 30.49 7.20 -8.11
CA GLU A 17 30.52 5.90 -7.42
C GLU A 17 29.24 5.70 -6.60
N SER A 18 28.43 4.73 -7.01
CA SER A 18 27.37 4.20 -6.15
C SER A 18 27.99 3.68 -4.85
N ARG A 19 27.52 4.13 -3.69
CA ARG A 19 27.95 3.71 -2.34
C ARG A 19 27.90 2.19 -2.06
N TYR A 20 27.35 1.41 -2.99
CA TYR A 20 27.09 -0.02 -2.87
C TYR A 20 28.23 -0.87 -3.43
N ASP A 21 28.81 -1.73 -2.60
CA ASP A 21 29.70 -2.81 -3.05
C ASP A 21 29.00 -3.76 -4.04
N LYS A 22 29.78 -4.45 -4.89
CA LYS A 22 29.31 -5.33 -5.98
C LYS A 22 28.31 -6.39 -5.51
N LYS A 23 28.42 -6.87 -4.26
CA LYS A 23 27.47 -7.82 -3.66
C LYS A 23 26.08 -7.21 -3.46
N TYR A 24 26.00 -5.97 -2.97
CA TYR A 24 24.73 -5.28 -2.72
C TYR A 24 24.04 -4.88 -4.02
N LYS A 25 24.80 -4.52 -5.07
CA LYS A 25 24.26 -4.24 -6.40
C LYS A 25 23.42 -5.39 -6.96
N ARG A 26 23.87 -6.64 -6.79
CA ARG A 26 23.11 -7.83 -7.25
C ARG A 26 21.80 -8.00 -6.48
N LYS A 27 21.79 -7.74 -5.17
CA LYS A 27 20.57 -7.80 -4.34
C LYS A 27 19.58 -6.71 -4.77
N ILE A 28 20.05 -5.49 -4.98
CA ILE A 28 19.23 -4.37 -5.48
C ILE A 28 18.64 -4.71 -6.86
N LEU A 29 19.44 -5.28 -7.77
CA LEU A 29 18.96 -5.70 -9.09
C LEU A 29 17.87 -6.78 -8.99
N ARG A 30 18.04 -7.78 -8.11
CA ARG A 30 17.03 -8.81 -7.89
C ARG A 30 15.72 -8.22 -7.37
N ASP A 31 15.79 -7.28 -6.43
CA ASP A 31 14.61 -6.59 -5.90
C ASP A 31 13.92 -5.76 -6.99
N ALA A 32 14.70 -5.10 -7.87
CA ALA A 32 14.17 -4.37 -9.01
C ALA A 32 13.48 -5.29 -10.02
N ILE A 33 14.09 -6.43 -10.35
CA ILE A 33 13.52 -7.45 -11.24
C ILE A 33 12.21 -8.00 -10.66
N TYR A 34 12.17 -8.27 -9.35
CA TYR A 34 10.96 -8.71 -8.67
C TYR A 34 9.83 -7.69 -8.81
N LEU A 35 10.08 -6.40 -8.53
CA LEU A 35 9.07 -5.35 -8.65
C LEU A 35 8.61 -5.15 -10.09
N PHE A 36 9.54 -5.20 -11.05
CA PHE A 36 9.22 -5.10 -12.47
C PHE A 36 8.39 -6.29 -12.97
N PHE A 37 8.74 -7.50 -12.54
CA PHE A 37 7.98 -8.71 -12.83
C PHE A 37 6.58 -8.63 -12.23
N LEU A 38 6.44 -8.22 -10.96
CA LEU A 38 5.15 -8.05 -10.30
C LEU A 38 4.28 -7.05 -11.07
N PHE A 39 4.84 -5.90 -11.46
CA PHE A 39 4.13 -4.89 -12.25
C PHE A 39 3.67 -5.45 -13.61
N THR A 40 4.54 -6.16 -14.31
CA THR A 40 4.21 -6.76 -15.62
C THR A 40 3.12 -7.82 -15.48
N VAL A 41 3.23 -8.69 -14.47
CA VAL A 41 2.22 -9.71 -14.14
C VAL A 41 0.88 -9.06 -13.86
N THR A 42 0.83 -7.96 -13.10
CA THR A 42 -0.44 -7.27 -12.81
C THR A 42 -1.11 -6.69 -14.05
N LEU A 43 -0.34 -6.12 -14.98
CA LEU A 43 -0.89 -5.62 -16.24
C LEU A 43 -1.44 -6.77 -17.10
N VAL A 44 -0.73 -7.89 -17.16
CA VAL A 44 -1.19 -9.09 -17.86
C VAL A 44 -2.47 -9.63 -17.23
N LEU A 45 -2.56 -9.74 -15.90
CA LEU A 45 -3.78 -10.20 -15.23
C LEU A 45 -4.95 -9.26 -15.49
N LEU A 46 -4.73 -7.94 -15.51
CA LEU A 46 -5.79 -6.97 -15.78
C LEU A 46 -6.29 -7.07 -17.22
N TYR A 47 -5.38 -7.31 -18.17
CA TYR A 47 -5.73 -7.57 -19.56
C TYR A 47 -6.45 -8.91 -19.75
N MET A 48 -6.01 -9.97 -19.06
CA MET A 48 -6.70 -11.28 -19.05
C MET A 48 -8.09 -11.20 -18.42
N ASN A 49 -8.27 -10.34 -17.42
CA ASN A 49 -9.58 -10.06 -16.84
C ASN A 49 -10.51 -9.38 -17.85
N TYR A 50 -9.96 -8.45 -18.66
CA TYR A 50 -10.69 -7.77 -19.72
C TYR A 50 -11.15 -8.70 -20.85
N ILE A 51 -10.34 -9.70 -21.22
CA ILE A 51 -10.74 -10.68 -22.22
C ILE A 51 -11.81 -11.66 -21.68
N GLY A 52 -11.96 -11.77 -20.35
CA GLY A 52 -12.89 -12.72 -19.72
C GLY A 52 -12.28 -14.11 -19.49
N VAL A 53 -11.00 -14.31 -19.80
CA VAL A 53 -10.29 -15.58 -19.58
C VAL A 53 -10.32 -15.98 -18.09
N LEU A 54 -10.23 -15.01 -17.18
CA LEU A 54 -10.25 -15.28 -15.74
C LEU A 54 -11.60 -15.80 -15.24
N SER A 55 -12.73 -15.35 -15.82
CA SER A 55 -14.05 -15.88 -15.44
C SER A 55 -14.25 -17.31 -15.94
N ASP A 56 -13.72 -17.64 -17.12
CA ASP A 56 -13.81 -18.97 -17.69
C ASP A 56 -12.92 -19.97 -16.93
N VAL A 57 -11.72 -19.56 -16.54
CA VAL A 57 -10.80 -20.41 -15.75
C VAL A 57 -11.33 -20.70 -14.34
N LEU A 58 -12.04 -19.76 -13.70
CA LEU A 58 -12.60 -19.95 -12.36
C LEU A 58 -13.96 -20.67 -12.34
N CYS A 59 -14.53 -21.04 -13.49
CA CYS A 59 -15.86 -21.68 -13.59
C CYS A 59 -16.95 -20.97 -12.76
N ILE A 60 -17.03 -19.64 -12.86
CA ILE A 60 -17.97 -18.85 -12.06
C ILE A 60 -19.39 -19.00 -12.63
N PRO A 61 -20.43 -19.18 -11.78
CA PRO A 61 -21.82 -19.25 -12.25
C PRO A 61 -22.20 -18.00 -13.06
N GLU A 62 -22.82 -18.17 -14.22
CA GLU A 62 -23.17 -17.10 -15.18
C GLU A 62 -23.83 -15.88 -14.51
N LYS A 63 -24.72 -16.13 -13.54
CA LYS A 63 -25.45 -15.09 -12.82
C LYS A 63 -24.56 -14.14 -11.99
N LYS A 64 -23.32 -14.54 -11.67
CA LYS A 64 -22.38 -13.77 -10.84
C LYS A 64 -21.12 -13.33 -11.59
N ILE A 65 -20.96 -13.68 -12.87
CA ILE A 65 -19.77 -13.35 -13.66
C ILE A 65 -19.51 -11.85 -13.65
N LEU A 66 -20.51 -11.04 -14.00
CA LEU A 66 -20.34 -9.57 -14.10
C LEU A 66 -19.88 -8.94 -12.77
N MET A 67 -20.43 -9.40 -11.65
CA MET A 67 -20.07 -8.88 -10.34
C MET A 67 -18.67 -9.33 -9.94
N SER A 68 -18.33 -10.59 -10.19
CA SER A 68 -17.00 -11.15 -9.88
C SER A 68 -15.89 -10.50 -10.71
N THR A 69 -16.12 -10.23 -12.00
CA THR A 69 -15.16 -9.53 -12.86
C THR A 69 -14.86 -8.12 -12.33
N LYS A 70 -15.89 -7.40 -11.87
CA LYS A 70 -15.74 -6.07 -11.25
C LYS A 70 -14.93 -6.10 -9.95
N TYR A 71 -15.15 -7.12 -9.10
CA TYR A 71 -14.32 -7.32 -7.92
C TYR A 71 -12.87 -7.62 -8.27
N MET A 72 -12.65 -8.49 -9.25
CA MET A 72 -11.31 -8.80 -9.73
C MET A 72 -10.61 -7.55 -10.28
N TYR A 73 -11.32 -6.67 -11.00
CA TYR A 73 -10.74 -5.39 -11.41
C TYR A 73 -10.29 -4.54 -10.23
N CYS A 74 -11.09 -4.42 -9.17
CA CYS A 74 -10.73 -3.64 -8.00
C CYS A 74 -9.51 -4.23 -7.25
N ILE A 75 -9.46 -5.55 -7.12
CA ILE A 75 -8.34 -6.25 -6.45
C ILE A 75 -7.06 -6.12 -7.28
N LEU A 76 -7.14 -6.38 -8.59
CA LEU A 76 -5.98 -6.32 -9.49
C LEU A 76 -5.48 -4.89 -9.68
N SER A 77 -6.37 -3.90 -9.75
CA SER A 77 -5.97 -2.49 -9.80
C SER A 77 -5.32 -2.05 -8.48
N GLY A 78 -5.78 -2.57 -7.34
CA GLY A 78 -5.15 -2.37 -6.04
C GLY A 78 -3.75 -2.95 -5.91
N LEU A 79 -3.51 -4.13 -6.50
CA LEU A 79 -2.17 -4.69 -6.59
C LEU A 79 -1.26 -3.83 -7.50
N LEU A 80 -1.79 -3.34 -8.63
CA LEU A 80 -1.07 -2.43 -9.52
C LEU A 80 -0.69 -1.11 -8.81
N GLY A 81 -1.62 -0.55 -8.03
CA GLY A 81 -1.41 0.66 -7.23
C GLY A 81 -0.31 0.49 -6.19
N GLY A 82 -0.37 -0.57 -5.38
CA GLY A 82 0.65 -0.86 -4.36
C GLY A 82 2.02 -1.21 -4.94
N THR A 83 2.05 -1.89 -6.09
CA THR A 83 3.29 -2.15 -6.82
C THR A 83 3.91 -0.84 -7.35
N THR A 84 3.10 0.07 -7.88
CA THR A 84 3.54 1.40 -8.34
C THR A 84 4.12 2.23 -7.20
N PHE A 85 3.46 2.23 -6.03
CA PHE A 85 3.98 2.86 -4.82
C PHE A 85 5.33 2.24 -4.40
N SER A 86 5.42 0.91 -4.40
CA SER A 86 6.64 0.18 -4.05
C SER A 86 7.81 0.51 -4.99
N ILE A 87 7.55 0.60 -6.30
CA ILE A 87 8.57 1.01 -7.30
C ILE A 87 9.03 2.45 -7.04
N LYS A 88 8.10 3.39 -6.80
CA LYS A 88 8.43 4.78 -6.49
C LYS A 88 9.27 4.91 -5.23
N TYR A 89 8.93 4.15 -4.19
CA TYR A 89 9.70 4.12 -2.95
C TYR A 89 11.09 3.52 -3.19
N PHE A 90 11.16 2.39 -3.90
CA PHE A 90 12.42 1.72 -4.24
C PHE A 90 13.38 2.65 -4.99
N TYR A 91 12.90 3.34 -6.03
CA TYR A 91 13.68 4.35 -6.75
C TYR A 91 14.25 5.41 -5.79
N ARG A 92 13.42 5.97 -4.90
CA ARG A 92 13.83 7.01 -3.96
C ARG A 92 14.88 6.54 -2.96
N VAL A 93 14.73 5.32 -2.44
CA VAL A 93 15.66 4.74 -1.46
C VAL A 93 17.00 4.40 -2.11
N VAL A 94 16.98 3.84 -3.31
CA VAL A 94 18.21 3.51 -4.06
C VAL A 94 18.92 4.80 -4.50
N ALA A 95 18.19 5.79 -5.00
CA ALA A 95 18.76 7.06 -5.43
C ALA A 95 19.42 7.82 -4.28
N ARG A 96 18.90 7.73 -3.04
CA ARG A 96 19.47 8.39 -1.85
C ARG A 96 20.54 7.57 -1.12
N GLY A 97 20.89 6.38 -1.61
CA GLY A 97 21.89 5.55 -0.92
C GLY A 97 21.42 5.01 0.45
N LEU A 98 20.12 5.03 0.73
CA LEU A 98 19.51 4.60 2.00
C LEU A 98 19.02 3.13 1.96
N TRP A 99 19.37 2.38 0.91
CA TRP A 99 19.00 0.98 0.77
C TRP A 99 19.69 0.12 1.83
N ASN A 100 18.86 -0.65 2.53
CA ASN A 100 19.20 -1.43 3.71
C ASN A 100 18.58 -2.84 3.58
N GLU A 101 19.29 -3.88 4.02
CA GLU A 101 18.87 -5.29 3.83
C GLU A 101 17.70 -5.70 4.71
N ASP A 102 17.57 -5.11 5.89
CA ASP A 102 16.47 -5.30 6.84
C ASP A 102 15.10 -4.95 6.22
N ARG A 103 15.07 -3.99 5.29
CA ARG A 103 13.83 -3.52 4.64
C ARG A 103 13.39 -4.33 3.43
N VAL A 104 14.09 -5.43 3.09
CA VAL A 104 13.72 -6.30 1.96
C VAL A 104 12.32 -6.89 2.18
N TYR A 105 12.03 -7.39 3.38
CA TYR A 105 10.73 -7.99 3.70
C TYR A 105 9.60 -6.97 3.58
N TRP A 106 9.80 -5.75 4.08
CA TRP A 106 8.80 -4.68 3.96
C TRP A 106 8.43 -4.39 2.50
N ARG A 107 9.40 -4.41 1.57
CA ARG A 107 9.13 -4.23 0.12
C ARG A 107 8.35 -5.37 -0.49
N PHE A 108 8.52 -6.60 0.01
CA PHE A 108 7.79 -7.77 -0.46
C PHE A 108 6.34 -7.77 0.06
N PHE A 109 6.14 -7.39 1.32
CA PHE A 109 4.82 -7.39 1.95
C PHE A 109 3.98 -6.15 1.61
N SER A 110 4.58 -5.02 1.23
CA SER A 110 3.84 -3.78 0.93
C SER A 110 2.78 -3.96 -0.18
N PRO A 111 3.07 -4.57 -1.35
CA PRO A 111 2.04 -4.89 -2.35
C PRO A 111 0.98 -5.88 -1.85
N LEU A 112 1.32 -6.80 -0.95
CA LEU A 112 0.35 -7.75 -0.40
C LEU A 112 -0.64 -7.06 0.55
N ILE A 113 -0.16 -6.10 1.33
CA ILE A 113 -1.01 -5.25 2.20
C ILE A 113 -1.93 -4.37 1.35
N SER A 114 -1.47 -3.91 0.18
CA SER A 114 -2.30 -3.11 -0.72
C SER A 114 -3.46 -3.93 -1.30
N ILE A 115 -3.25 -5.23 -1.59
CA ILE A 115 -4.31 -6.16 -2.03
C ILE A 115 -5.37 -6.30 -0.94
N SER A 116 -4.96 -6.58 0.30
CA SER A 116 -5.91 -6.82 1.39
C SER A 116 -6.76 -5.58 1.67
N LEU A 117 -6.16 -4.39 1.63
CA LEU A 117 -6.90 -3.14 1.79
C LEU A 117 -7.88 -2.89 0.63
N SER A 118 -7.44 -3.14 -0.61
CA SER A 118 -8.29 -2.98 -1.80
C SER A 118 -9.48 -3.93 -1.78
N LEU A 119 -9.30 -5.15 -1.27
CA LEU A 119 -10.39 -6.10 -1.05
C LEU A 119 -11.41 -5.56 -0.04
N ILE A 120 -10.96 -5.02 1.09
CA ILE A 120 -11.84 -4.45 2.12
C ILE A 120 -12.63 -3.27 1.56
N ILE A 121 -11.96 -2.37 0.83
CA ILE A 121 -12.64 -1.23 0.18
C ILE A 121 -13.65 -1.70 -0.88
N ALA A 122 -13.34 -2.75 -1.64
CA ALA A 122 -14.29 -3.33 -2.59
C ALA A 122 -15.56 -3.86 -1.90
N CYS A 123 -15.43 -4.44 -0.71
CA CYS A 123 -16.56 -4.88 0.11
C CYS A 123 -17.39 -3.69 0.63
N ILE A 124 -16.74 -2.64 1.12
CA ILE A 124 -17.41 -1.43 1.62
C ILE A 124 -18.15 -0.71 0.49
N MET A 125 -17.51 -0.56 -0.67
CA MET A 125 -18.04 0.16 -1.84
C MET A 125 -18.74 -0.76 -2.84
N ILE A 126 -19.39 -1.84 -2.36
CA ILE A 126 -20.01 -2.87 -3.21
C ILE A 126 -20.97 -2.30 -4.26
N LYS A 127 -21.77 -1.29 -3.91
CA LYS A 127 -22.75 -0.66 -4.81
C LYS A 127 -22.06 0.11 -5.93
N ASP A 128 -21.04 0.89 -5.59
CA ASP A 128 -20.34 1.76 -6.54
C ASP A 128 -19.43 0.94 -7.47
N VAL A 129 -18.70 -0.03 -6.91
CA VAL A 129 -17.87 -0.99 -7.67
C VAL A 129 -18.73 -1.81 -8.63
N SER A 130 -19.95 -2.18 -8.23
CA SER A 130 -20.88 -2.90 -9.09
C SER A 130 -21.50 -2.03 -10.18
N SER A 131 -21.52 -0.70 -10.02
CA SER A 131 -22.14 0.22 -10.98
C SER A 131 -21.30 0.41 -12.24
N SER A 132 -19.97 0.54 -12.10
CA SER A 132 -19.08 0.89 -13.21
C SER A 132 -17.69 0.26 -13.05
N ASN A 133 -17.17 -0.28 -14.16
CA ASN A 133 -15.81 -0.84 -14.22
C ASN A 133 -14.75 0.24 -13.96
N THR A 134 -14.99 1.47 -14.42
CA THR A 134 -14.07 2.59 -14.22
C THR A 134 -13.91 2.91 -12.74
N ILE A 135 -15.04 2.92 -12.00
CA ILE A 135 -15.04 3.16 -10.55
C ILE A 135 -14.32 2.02 -9.82
N ALA A 136 -14.57 0.77 -10.21
CA ALA A 136 -13.89 -0.39 -9.64
C ALA A 136 -12.36 -0.28 -9.81
N ILE A 137 -11.89 0.04 -11.01
CA ILE A 137 -10.46 0.16 -11.31
C ILE A 137 -9.85 1.36 -10.57
N SER A 138 -10.48 2.54 -10.64
CA SER A 138 -9.95 3.76 -10.03
C SER A 138 -9.87 3.66 -8.51
N THR A 139 -10.93 3.15 -7.88
CA THR A 139 -10.99 2.99 -6.42
C THR A 139 -9.95 1.98 -5.96
N GLY A 140 -9.88 0.81 -6.59
CA GLY A 140 -8.87 -0.19 -6.26
C GLY A 140 -7.46 0.36 -6.40
N PHE A 141 -7.13 1.02 -7.53
CA PHE A 141 -5.81 1.62 -7.75
C PHE A 141 -5.46 2.67 -6.69
N LEU A 142 -6.39 3.58 -6.39
CA LEU A 142 -6.17 4.65 -5.43
C LEU A 142 -5.97 4.10 -4.01
N THR A 143 -6.82 3.15 -3.60
CA THR A 143 -6.69 2.44 -2.33
C THR A 143 -5.35 1.71 -2.22
N GLY A 144 -4.96 0.99 -3.27
CA GLY A 144 -3.71 0.25 -3.29
C GLY A 144 -2.49 1.16 -3.25
N TYR A 145 -2.51 2.28 -3.97
CA TYR A 145 -1.39 3.23 -3.99
C TYR A 145 -1.19 3.94 -2.65
N PHE A 146 -2.27 4.22 -1.92
CA PHE A 146 -2.23 4.90 -0.61
C PHE A 146 -2.33 3.94 0.57
N SER A 147 -2.12 2.63 0.38
CA SER A 147 -2.39 1.64 1.42
C SER A 147 -1.55 1.81 2.67
N ASP A 148 -0.28 2.21 2.53
CA ASP A 148 0.64 2.39 3.66
C ASP A 148 0.20 3.55 4.57
N GLU A 149 -0.15 4.70 3.98
CA GLU A 149 -0.67 5.86 4.70
C GLU A 149 -2.06 5.57 5.30
N ALA A 150 -2.93 4.90 4.55
CA ALA A 150 -4.26 4.52 5.01
C ALA A 150 -4.21 3.61 6.24
N VAL A 151 -3.34 2.59 6.22
CA VAL A 151 -3.14 1.68 7.37
C VAL A 151 -2.59 2.43 8.58
N SER A 152 -1.63 3.34 8.39
CA SER A 152 -1.09 4.16 9.48
C SER A 152 -2.20 5.02 10.12
N LYS A 153 -3.07 5.64 9.32
CA LYS A 153 -4.18 6.45 9.85
C LYS A 153 -5.27 5.61 10.51
N MET A 154 -5.55 4.41 9.99
CA MET A 154 -6.48 3.49 10.65
C MET A 154 -5.95 3.04 12.01
N TYR A 155 -4.64 2.86 12.16
CA TYR A 155 -4.02 2.58 13.45
C TYR A 155 -4.21 3.75 14.43
N ASP A 156 -3.96 4.99 14.00
CA ASP A 156 -4.18 6.18 14.85
C ASP A 156 -5.65 6.27 15.32
N VAL A 157 -6.60 6.05 14.42
CA VAL A 157 -8.04 6.03 14.74
C VAL A 157 -8.38 4.90 15.71
N ALA A 158 -7.83 3.69 15.49
CA ALA A 158 -8.02 2.57 16.41
C ALA A 158 -7.47 2.90 17.80
N CYS A 159 -6.33 3.59 17.89
CA CYS A 159 -5.79 4.05 19.16
C CYS A 159 -6.74 5.00 19.87
N VAL A 160 -7.31 5.98 19.17
CA VAL A 160 -8.26 6.93 19.77
C VAL A 160 -9.55 6.24 20.20
N LEU A 161 -10.09 5.33 19.39
CA LEU A 161 -11.36 4.65 19.71
C LEU A 161 -11.23 3.64 20.84
N PHE A 162 -10.14 2.86 20.86
CA PHE A 162 -9.98 1.74 21.80
C PHE A 162 -9.14 2.07 23.04
N LEU A 163 -8.14 2.96 22.95
CA LEU A 163 -7.32 3.32 24.12
C LEU A 163 -7.90 4.49 24.93
N THR A 164 -8.61 5.45 24.32
CA THR A 164 -9.24 6.56 25.08
C THR A 164 -10.30 6.05 26.07
N SER A 165 -10.95 4.92 25.77
CA SER A 165 -12.00 4.35 26.63
C SER A 165 -11.50 3.90 28.02
N ASN A 166 -10.19 3.73 28.23
CA ASN A 166 -9.65 3.28 29.51
C ASN A 166 -9.26 4.42 30.47
N ASN A 167 -9.03 5.64 29.97
CA ASN A 167 -8.57 6.76 30.82
C ASN A 167 -9.71 7.56 31.45
N THR A 168 -10.93 7.55 30.89
CA THR A 168 -12.07 8.27 31.48
C THR A 168 -12.63 7.59 32.73
N ASN A 169 -12.43 6.28 32.90
CA ASN A 169 -12.92 5.56 34.09
C ASN A 169 -12.01 5.69 35.32
N ASN A 170 -10.73 6.05 35.17
CA ASN A 170 -9.83 6.19 36.32
C ASN A 170 -9.88 7.57 36.99
N ASN A 171 -10.24 8.63 36.26
CA ASN A 171 -10.32 9.99 36.83
C ASN A 171 -11.60 10.25 37.66
N ASN A 172 -12.63 9.40 37.56
CA ASN A 172 -13.83 9.54 38.40
C ASN A 172 -13.68 8.88 39.78
N ASN A 173 -12.60 8.14 40.03
CA ASN A 173 -12.34 7.48 41.33
C ASN A 173 -11.36 8.23 42.22
N THR A 174 -10.75 9.33 41.76
CA THR A 174 -9.73 10.07 42.52
C THR A 174 -10.25 11.37 43.16
N ASN A 175 -11.52 11.74 42.94
CA ASN A 175 -12.11 12.99 43.48
C ASN A 175 -13.09 12.78 44.65
N ASN A 176 -13.18 11.58 45.24
CA ASN A 176 -14.07 11.31 46.40
C ASN A 176 -13.28 10.88 47.66
N GLY A 177 -12.08 11.41 47.87
CA GLY A 177 -11.15 10.89 48.88
C GLY A 177 -10.53 11.88 49.85
N ASP A 178 -10.91 13.17 49.86
CA ASP A 178 -10.40 14.13 50.84
C ASP A 178 -11.55 15.01 51.38
N ASP A 179 -12.35 14.40 52.24
CA ASP A 179 -13.19 15.10 53.22
C ASP A 179 -13.44 14.13 54.39
N SER A 180 -12.39 13.86 55.17
CA SER A 180 -12.49 13.21 56.48
C SER A 180 -11.24 13.50 57.30
N ASN A 181 -11.37 14.48 58.20
CA ASN A 181 -10.81 14.54 59.56
C ASN A 181 -9.94 13.33 59.97
N GLU A 182 -8.71 13.57 60.45
CA GLU A 182 -8.37 13.67 61.90
C GLU A 182 -6.85 13.80 62.09
#